data_AF-A0A7V9HXP4-F1
#
_entry.id   AF-A0A7V9HXP4-F1
#
_cell.length_a   1.000
_cell.length_b   1.000
_cell.length_c   1.000
_cell.angle_alpha   90.00
_cell.angle_beta   90.00
_cell.angle_gamma   90.00
#
_symmetry.space_group_name_H-M   'P 1'
#
loop_
_entity.id
_entity.type
_entity.pdbx_description
1 polymer ?
#
loop_
_entity_poly.entity_id
_entity_poly.type
_entity_poly.pdbx_seq_one_letter_code
_entity_poly.pdbx_strand_id
1 'polypeptide(L)'
;GLTVEDVAARAGVSRLTVYNHFESKAGLLEALAWSLFERADISLVRHARKDPDVTVALRGFVAANAQFLSSFGAQGRAILSAASLDPELRAVVDATYNSGRRAAIVELVERVDDAGRLRPGWSRDRAVASLMVLTSLEAFATLVETDGWDVSDAGSLLAEMAAAAVLGA
;
A
#
# COMPACT_ATOMS: atom_id res chain seq x y z
N GLY A 1 18.28 -13.80 4.78
CA GLY A 1 17.67 -12.46 4.66
C GLY A 1 17.35 -12.24 3.20
N LEU A 2 16.99 -11.03 2.75
CA LEU A 2 17.11 -10.69 1.33
C LEU A 2 18.53 -10.14 1.11
N THR A 3 19.51 -11.05 1.02
CA THR A 3 20.91 -10.69 0.72
C THR A 3 21.24 -10.97 -0.75
N VAL A 4 22.23 -10.27 -1.30
CA VAL A 4 22.69 -10.48 -2.68
C VAL A 4 23.26 -11.90 -2.84
N GLU A 5 23.84 -12.44 -1.78
CA GLU A 5 24.37 -13.79 -1.67
C GLU A 5 23.26 -14.85 -1.73
N ASP A 6 22.17 -14.65 -0.99
CA ASP A 6 21.00 -15.53 -1.02
C ASP A 6 20.38 -15.57 -2.43
N VAL A 7 20.35 -14.42 -3.12
CA VAL A 7 19.86 -14.31 -4.50
C VAL A 7 20.81 -14.99 -5.49
N ALA A 8 22.11 -14.75 -5.39
CA ALA A 8 23.12 -15.34 -6.26
C ALA A 8 23.11 -16.88 -6.16
N ALA A 9 23.08 -17.41 -4.93
CA ALA A 9 23.03 -18.85 -4.67
C ALA A 9 21.77 -19.49 -5.27
N ARG A 10 20.60 -18.86 -5.11
CA ARG A 10 19.33 -19.36 -5.68
C ARG A 10 19.27 -19.27 -7.20
N ALA A 11 19.91 -18.25 -7.79
CA ALA A 11 19.97 -18.06 -9.23
C ALA A 11 21.06 -18.92 -9.91
N GLY A 12 21.92 -19.60 -9.14
CA GLY A 12 23.04 -20.38 -9.68
C GLY A 12 24.13 -19.52 -10.33
N VAL A 13 24.27 -18.28 -9.90
CA VAL A 13 25.23 -17.30 -10.46
C VAL A 13 26.17 -16.77 -9.38
N SER A 14 27.26 -16.13 -9.81
CA SER A 14 28.19 -15.49 -8.87
C SER A 14 27.62 -14.17 -8.32
N ARG A 15 28.09 -13.74 -7.14
CA ARG A 15 27.77 -12.40 -6.60
C ARG A 15 28.16 -11.28 -7.57
N LEU A 16 29.29 -11.43 -8.27
CA LEU A 16 29.74 -10.46 -9.27
C LEU A 16 28.76 -10.35 -10.44
N THR A 17 28.14 -11.47 -10.86
CA THR A 17 27.11 -11.48 -11.90
C THR A 17 25.87 -10.69 -11.47
N VAL A 18 25.45 -10.82 -10.21
CA VAL A 18 24.32 -10.05 -9.67
C VAL A 18 24.65 -8.56 -9.60
N TYR A 19 25.84 -8.18 -9.12
CA TYR A 19 26.25 -6.77 -9.11
C TYR A 19 26.45 -6.19 -10.51
N ASN A 20 26.94 -6.96 -11.48
CA ASN A 20 27.05 -6.47 -12.85
C ASN A 20 25.68 -6.19 -13.49
N HIS A 21 24.62 -6.86 -13.02
CA HIS A 21 23.27 -6.68 -13.55
C HIS A 21 22.48 -5.59 -12.83
N PHE A 22 22.62 -5.49 -11.50
CA PHE A 22 21.82 -4.59 -10.67
C PHE A 22 22.60 -3.42 -10.04
N GLU A 23 23.91 -3.37 -10.28
CA GLU A 23 24.87 -2.35 -9.81
C GLU A 23 25.08 -2.29 -8.28
N SER A 24 24.05 -2.57 -7.48
CA SER A 24 24.08 -2.53 -6.02
C SER A 24 22.98 -3.41 -5.41
N LYS A 25 23.01 -3.59 -4.08
CA LYS A 25 21.90 -4.20 -3.32
C LYS A 25 20.63 -3.35 -3.47
N ALA A 26 20.76 -2.03 -3.44
CA ALA A 26 19.64 -1.11 -3.64
C ALA A 26 18.99 -1.28 -5.02
N GLY A 27 19.78 -1.37 -6.10
CA GLY A 27 19.27 -1.59 -7.46
C GLY A 27 18.59 -2.95 -7.65
N LEU A 28 19.05 -3.99 -6.94
CA LEU A 28 18.38 -5.29 -6.91
C LEU A 28 17.02 -5.21 -6.19
N LEU A 29 16.97 -4.52 -5.04
CA LEU A 29 15.74 -4.33 -4.28
C LEU A 29 14.73 -3.45 -5.03
N GLU A 30 15.22 -2.43 -5.74
CA GLU A 30 14.43 -1.58 -6.62
C GLU A 30 13.81 -2.38 -7.75
N ALA A 31 14.60 -3.15 -8.49
CA ALA A 31 14.09 -4.00 -9.57
C ALA A 31 13.06 -5.02 -9.07
N LEU A 32 13.28 -5.59 -7.88
CA LEU A 32 12.34 -6.52 -7.25
C LEU A 32 11.02 -5.82 -6.86
N ALA A 33 11.10 -4.64 -6.24
CA ALA A 33 9.94 -3.82 -5.89
C ALA A 33 9.16 -3.43 -7.14
N TRP A 34 9.84 -2.95 -8.19
CA TRP A 34 9.23 -2.60 -9.48
C TRP A 34 8.49 -3.80 -10.08
N SER A 35 9.13 -4.97 -10.15
CA SER A 35 8.50 -6.18 -10.67
C SER A 35 7.29 -6.65 -9.87
N LEU A 36 7.20 -6.33 -8.58
CA LEU A 36 6.08 -6.75 -7.73
C LEU A 36 4.94 -5.74 -7.73
N PHE A 37 5.26 -4.45 -7.69
CA PHE A 37 4.27 -3.37 -7.63
C PHE A 37 3.71 -2.98 -9.00
N GLU A 38 4.48 -3.09 -10.10
CA GLU A 38 3.95 -2.86 -11.46
C GLU A 38 2.95 -3.94 -11.90
N ARG A 39 3.09 -5.16 -11.38
CA ARG A 39 2.20 -6.28 -11.70
C ARG A 39 0.90 -6.28 -10.90
N ALA A 40 0.86 -5.51 -9.82
CA ALA A 40 -0.31 -5.45 -8.98
C ALA A 40 -1.41 -4.62 -9.66
N ASP A 41 -2.63 -5.16 -9.69
CA ASP A 41 -3.75 -4.50 -10.35
C ASP A 41 -4.24 -3.29 -9.53
N ILE A 42 -3.68 -2.12 -9.84
CA ILE A 42 -4.09 -0.84 -9.26
C ILE A 42 -5.35 -0.26 -9.90
N SER A 43 -5.91 -0.90 -10.93
CA SER A 43 -7.03 -0.35 -11.70
C SER A 43 -8.28 -0.19 -10.85
N LEU A 44 -8.58 -1.16 -9.98
CA LEU A 44 -9.71 -1.13 -9.06
C LEU A 44 -9.58 0.03 -8.06
N VAL A 45 -8.40 0.19 -7.45
CA VAL A 45 -8.13 1.30 -6.52
C VAL A 45 -8.28 2.65 -7.22
N ARG A 46 -7.73 2.78 -8.43
CA ARG A 46 -7.81 4.00 -9.23
C ARG A 46 -9.23 4.33 -9.66
N HIS A 47 -10.01 3.31 -10.06
CA HIS A 47 -11.39 3.47 -10.51
C HIS A 47 -12.29 3.87 -9.34
N ALA A 48 -12.24 3.12 -8.24
CA ALA A 48 -13.07 3.38 -7.06
C ALA A 48 -12.86 4.79 -6.51
N ARG A 49 -11.60 5.26 -6.42
CA ARG A 49 -11.29 6.60 -5.94
C ARG A 49 -11.88 7.73 -6.79
N LYS A 50 -12.23 7.47 -8.05
CA LYS A 50 -12.74 8.47 -9.00
C LYS A 50 -14.27 8.56 -9.05
N ASP A 51 -14.99 7.77 -8.24
CA ASP A 51 -16.44 7.87 -8.16
C ASP A 51 -16.86 9.31 -7.82
N PRO A 52 -17.87 9.90 -8.51
CA PRO A 52 -18.32 11.26 -8.24
C PRO A 52 -18.89 11.45 -6.83
N ASP A 53 -19.49 10.43 -6.23
CA ASP A 53 -19.89 10.45 -4.82
C ASP A 53 -18.66 10.16 -3.95
N VAL A 54 -18.23 11.17 -3.19
CA VAL A 54 -17.05 11.08 -2.32
C VAL A 54 -17.18 10.02 -1.22
N THR A 55 -18.41 9.68 -0.80
CA THR A 55 -18.67 8.61 0.18
C THR A 55 -18.42 7.25 -0.44
N VAL A 56 -18.92 7.04 -1.66
CA VAL A 56 -18.70 5.82 -2.44
C VAL A 56 -17.22 5.71 -2.80
N ALA A 57 -16.60 6.81 -3.22
CA ALA A 57 -15.18 6.87 -3.55
C ALA A 57 -14.28 6.46 -2.39
N LEU A 58 -14.56 6.97 -1.17
CA LEU A 58 -13.76 6.66 0.01
C LEU A 58 -13.90 5.19 0.41
N ARG A 59 -15.13 4.68 0.49
CA ARG A 59 -15.37 3.28 0.85
C ARG A 59 -14.78 2.33 -0.19
N GLY A 60 -15.03 2.60 -1.47
CA GLY A 60 -14.52 1.81 -2.57
C GLY A 60 -12.99 1.83 -2.64
N PHE A 61 -12.35 2.97 -2.41
CA PHE A 61 -10.89 3.07 -2.37
C PHE A 61 -10.28 2.18 -1.28
N VAL A 62 -10.82 2.22 -0.06
CA VAL A 62 -10.29 1.42 1.07
C VAL A 62 -10.54 -0.07 0.86
N ALA A 63 -11.73 -0.45 0.39
CA ALA A 63 -12.04 -1.85 0.09
C ALA A 63 -11.16 -2.39 -1.06
N ALA A 64 -10.98 -1.62 -2.13
CA ALA A 64 -10.11 -2.00 -3.25
C ALA A 64 -8.63 -2.08 -2.81
N ASN A 65 -8.19 -1.25 -1.84
CA ASN A 65 -6.84 -1.32 -1.30
C ASN A 65 -6.57 -2.65 -0.59
N ALA A 66 -7.55 -3.23 0.11
CA ALA A 66 -7.40 -4.55 0.72
C ALA A 66 -7.17 -5.66 -0.35
N GLN A 67 -7.94 -5.60 -1.44
CA GLN A 67 -7.75 -6.51 -2.59
C GLN A 67 -6.37 -6.31 -3.24
N PHE A 68 -5.94 -5.06 -3.38
CA PHE A 68 -4.63 -4.72 -3.90
C PHE A 68 -3.50 -5.28 -3.03
N LEU A 69 -3.58 -5.12 -1.70
CA LEU A 69 -2.61 -5.71 -0.76
C LEU A 69 -2.59 -7.24 -0.78
N SER A 70 -3.75 -7.87 -0.97
CA SER A 70 -3.84 -9.33 -1.15
C SER A 70 -3.07 -9.78 -2.40
N SER A 71 -3.18 -9.02 -3.50
CA SER A 71 -2.54 -9.34 -4.79
C SER A 71 -1.01 -9.36 -4.77
N PHE A 72 -0.38 -8.69 -3.79
CA PHE A 72 1.08 -8.71 -3.61
C PHE A 72 1.65 -10.09 -3.27
N GLY A 73 0.80 -11.01 -2.81
CA GLY A 73 1.25 -12.32 -2.33
C GLY A 73 2.21 -12.21 -1.14
N ALA A 74 2.73 -13.36 -0.71
CA ALA A 74 3.62 -13.43 0.45
C ALA A 74 4.94 -12.65 0.22
N GLN A 75 5.48 -12.66 -1.00
CA GLN A 75 6.75 -11.99 -1.31
C GLN A 75 6.63 -10.47 -1.26
N GLY A 76 5.60 -9.89 -1.88
CA GLY A 76 5.41 -8.44 -1.87
C GLY A 76 5.11 -7.91 -0.46
N ARG A 77 4.33 -8.65 0.33
CA ARG A 77 4.08 -8.29 1.73
C ARG A 77 5.34 -8.40 2.61
N ALA A 78 6.18 -9.42 2.39
CA ALA A 78 7.46 -9.53 3.08
C ALA A 78 8.39 -8.34 2.79
N ILE A 79 8.41 -7.84 1.55
CA ILE A 79 9.19 -6.65 1.18
C ILE A 79 8.69 -5.40 1.90
N LEU A 80 7.37 -5.17 1.88
CA LEU A 80 6.76 -4.05 2.59
C LEU A 80 7.03 -4.10 4.09
N SER A 81 6.96 -5.29 4.70
CA SER A 81 7.29 -5.49 6.11
C SER A 81 8.77 -5.20 6.39
N ALA A 82 9.68 -5.74 5.57
CA ALA A 82 11.12 -5.56 5.73
C ALA A 82 11.58 -4.10 5.57
N ALA A 83 10.84 -3.29 4.82
CA ALA A 83 11.12 -1.86 4.65
C ALA A 83 11.09 -1.08 5.98
N SER A 84 10.43 -1.59 7.02
CA SER A 84 10.47 -0.97 8.36
C SER A 84 11.84 -1.09 9.04
N LEU A 85 12.69 -2.04 8.62
CA LEU A 85 13.96 -2.38 9.26
C LEU A 85 15.20 -2.04 8.40
N ASP A 86 15.03 -1.86 7.08
CA ASP A 86 16.12 -1.59 6.14
C ASP A 86 15.90 -0.21 5.47
N PRO A 87 16.73 0.81 5.77
CA PRO A 87 16.59 2.15 5.19
C PRO A 87 16.70 2.22 3.67
N GLU A 88 17.52 1.37 3.04
CA GLU A 88 17.65 1.33 1.57
C GLU A 88 16.37 0.79 0.95
N LEU A 89 15.84 -0.29 1.53
CA LEU A 89 14.57 -0.86 1.09
C LEU A 89 13.39 0.10 1.34
N ARG A 90 13.42 0.84 2.45
CA ARG A 90 12.43 1.88 2.74
C ARG A 90 12.40 2.94 1.67
N ALA A 91 13.56 3.45 1.26
CA ALA A 91 13.65 4.47 0.20
C ALA A 91 13.04 3.96 -1.12
N VAL A 92 13.32 2.70 -1.47
CA VAL A 92 12.70 2.04 -2.63
C VAL A 92 11.18 1.98 -2.47
N VAL A 93 10.66 1.39 -1.39
CA VAL A 93 9.21 1.26 -1.16
C VAL A 93 8.50 2.61 -1.10
N ASP A 94 9.18 3.64 -0.58
CA ASP A 94 8.67 5.00 -0.57
C ASP A 94 8.51 5.56 -1.99
N ALA A 95 9.50 5.36 -2.86
CA ALA A 95 9.46 5.79 -4.25
C ALA A 95 8.47 4.98 -5.10
N THR A 96 8.37 3.67 -4.88
CA THR A 96 7.57 2.75 -5.71
C THR A 96 6.11 2.68 -5.30
N TYR A 97 5.80 2.86 -4.01
CA TYR A 97 4.48 2.55 -3.44
C TYR A 97 3.95 3.65 -2.51
N ASN A 98 4.66 4.01 -1.43
CA ASN A 98 4.08 4.88 -0.40
C ASN A 98 3.80 6.30 -0.91
N SER A 99 4.67 6.85 -1.75
CA SER A 99 4.46 8.20 -2.32
C SER A 99 3.19 8.27 -3.16
N GLY A 100 2.97 7.28 -4.03
CA GLY A 100 1.76 7.18 -4.86
C GLY A 100 0.50 6.97 -4.02
N ARG A 101 0.56 6.08 -3.01
CA ARG A 101 -0.55 5.86 -2.07
C ARG A 101 -0.90 7.14 -1.32
N ARG A 102 0.10 7.86 -0.79
CA ARG A 102 -0.13 9.10 -0.05
C ARG A 102 -0.75 10.18 -0.94
N ALA A 103 -0.24 10.36 -2.17
CA ALA A 103 -0.80 11.32 -3.11
C ALA A 103 -2.27 11.01 -3.43
N ALA A 104 -2.60 9.74 -3.68
CA ALA A 104 -3.98 9.31 -3.93
C ALA A 104 -4.91 9.60 -2.73
N ILE A 105 -4.44 9.36 -1.50
CA ILE A 105 -5.21 9.66 -0.28
C ILE A 105 -5.40 11.16 -0.09
N VAL A 106 -4.36 11.97 -0.32
CA VAL A 106 -4.47 13.43 -0.27
C VAL A 106 -5.55 13.93 -1.22
N GLU A 107 -5.48 13.56 -2.50
CA GLU A 107 -6.48 13.95 -3.51
C GLU A 107 -7.91 13.53 -3.12
N LEU A 108 -8.08 12.34 -2.54
CA LEU A 108 -9.39 11.86 -2.08
C LEU A 108 -9.91 12.69 -0.90
N VAL A 109 -9.05 13.01 0.07
CA VAL A 109 -9.42 13.83 1.25
C VAL A 109 -9.75 15.26 0.82
N GLU A 110 -9.02 15.84 -0.12
CA GLU A 110 -9.33 17.15 -0.69
C GLU A 110 -10.73 17.16 -1.29
N ARG A 111 -11.09 16.15 -2.09
CA ARG A 111 -12.44 16.02 -2.64
C ARG A 111 -13.52 15.88 -1.57
N VAL A 112 -13.27 15.09 -0.52
CA VAL A 112 -14.20 14.93 0.61
C VAL A 112 -14.45 16.26 1.32
N ASP A 113 -13.40 17.04 1.53
CA ASP A 113 -13.48 18.35 2.18
C ASP A 113 -14.16 19.40 1.29
N ASP A 114 -13.80 19.47 0.01
CA ASP A 114 -14.42 20.36 -0.97
C ASP A 114 -15.93 20.08 -1.15
N ALA A 115 -16.34 18.81 -0.96
CA ALA A 115 -17.75 18.41 -0.94
C ALA A 115 -18.47 18.71 0.38
N GLY A 116 -17.79 19.31 1.37
CA GLY A 116 -18.34 19.59 2.70
C GLY A 116 -18.66 18.34 3.52
N ARG A 117 -18.05 17.19 3.17
CA ARG A 117 -18.30 15.89 3.81
C ARG A 117 -17.23 15.49 4.81
N LEU A 118 -16.18 16.28 5.00
CA LEU A 118 -15.19 16.03 6.03
C LEU A 118 -15.84 16.15 7.42
N ARG A 119 -15.46 15.25 8.34
CA ARG A 119 -15.98 15.23 9.71
C ARG A 119 -15.78 16.59 10.40
N PRO A 120 -16.81 17.16 11.07
CA PRO A 120 -16.68 18.43 11.77
C PRO A 120 -15.51 18.45 12.76
N GLY A 121 -14.70 19.51 12.68
CA GLY A 121 -13.52 19.70 13.53
C GLY A 121 -12.28 18.88 13.12
N TRP A 122 -12.32 18.16 12.00
CA TRP A 122 -11.15 17.47 11.45
C TRP A 122 -10.42 18.34 10.42
N SER A 123 -9.09 18.25 10.43
CA SER A 123 -8.25 18.78 9.35
C SER A 123 -8.02 17.73 8.26
N ARG A 124 -7.66 18.18 7.05
CA ARG A 124 -7.23 17.28 5.96
C ARG A 124 -6.08 16.37 6.42
N ASP A 125 -5.09 16.92 7.13
CA ASP A 125 -3.95 16.13 7.64
C ASP A 125 -4.37 14.99 8.56
N ARG A 126 -5.36 15.23 9.44
CA ARG A 126 -5.87 14.20 10.36
C ARG A 126 -6.60 13.10 9.59
N ALA A 127 -7.37 13.45 8.57
CA ALA A 127 -8.02 12.48 7.70
C ALA A 127 -7.02 11.67 6.88
N VAL A 128 -6.01 12.32 6.28
CA VAL A 128 -4.92 11.65 5.56
C VAL A 128 -4.19 10.68 6.47
N ALA A 129 -3.79 11.10 7.68
CA ALA A 129 -3.11 10.23 8.63
C ALA A 129 -3.95 9.00 9.00
N SER A 130 -5.25 9.19 9.20
CA SER A 130 -6.17 8.08 9.53
C SER A 130 -6.31 7.09 8.38
N LEU A 131 -6.43 7.59 7.14
CA LEU A 131 -6.50 6.73 5.95
C LEU A 131 -5.17 6.02 5.68
N MET A 132 -4.02 6.65 5.94
CA MET A 132 -2.71 5.98 5.83
C MET A 132 -2.60 4.78 6.77
N VAL A 133 -3.17 4.86 7.98
CA VAL A 133 -3.24 3.73 8.93
C VAL A 133 -4.22 2.67 8.44
N LEU A 134 -5.44 3.05 8.07
CA LEU A 134 -6.49 2.09 7.67
C LEU A 134 -6.23 1.41 6.32
N THR A 135 -5.28 1.93 5.53
CA THR A 135 -4.80 1.32 4.28
C THR A 135 -3.39 0.74 4.40
N SER A 136 -2.89 0.59 5.63
CA SER A 136 -1.57 0.01 5.90
C SER A 136 -1.56 -1.51 5.73
N LEU A 137 -0.37 -2.06 5.49
CA LEU A 137 -0.21 -3.51 5.43
C LEU A 137 -0.52 -4.14 6.79
N GLU A 138 -0.17 -3.48 7.89
CA GLU A 138 -0.36 -3.95 9.26
C GLU A 138 -1.84 -4.06 9.63
N ALA A 139 -2.65 -3.05 9.28
CA ALA A 139 -4.10 -3.10 9.49
C ALA A 139 -4.73 -4.26 8.72
N PHE A 140 -4.35 -4.43 7.45
CA PHE A 140 -4.79 -5.54 6.61
C PHE A 140 -4.33 -6.91 7.16
N ALA A 141 -3.05 -7.05 7.49
CA ALA A 141 -2.45 -8.30 7.97
C ALA A 141 -3.02 -8.74 9.32
N THR A 142 -3.39 -7.79 10.19
CA THR A 142 -4.09 -8.12 11.44
C THR A 142 -5.39 -8.88 11.16
N LEU A 143 -6.22 -8.38 10.23
CA LEU A 143 -7.49 -9.03 9.92
C LEU A 143 -7.31 -10.34 9.14
N VAL A 144 -6.49 -10.33 8.10
CA VAL A 144 -6.41 -11.46 7.16
C VAL A 144 -5.40 -12.53 7.59
N GLU A 145 -4.21 -12.13 8.05
CA GLU A 145 -3.13 -13.08 8.38
C GLU A 145 -3.20 -13.56 9.83
N THR A 146 -3.49 -12.66 10.77
CA THR A 146 -3.60 -13.02 12.20
C THR A 146 -4.96 -13.63 12.52
N ASP A 147 -6.05 -12.97 12.09
CA ASP A 147 -7.41 -13.36 12.48
C ASP A 147 -8.13 -14.22 11.43
N GLY A 148 -7.52 -14.43 10.25
CA GLY A 148 -8.02 -15.35 9.22
C GLY A 148 -9.27 -14.88 8.47
N TRP A 149 -9.54 -13.57 8.42
CA TRP A 149 -10.69 -13.01 7.72
C TRP A 149 -10.58 -13.18 6.20
N ASP A 150 -11.72 -13.28 5.53
CA ASP A 150 -11.76 -13.10 4.08
C ASP A 150 -11.34 -11.67 3.70
N VAL A 151 -10.66 -11.54 2.56
CA VAL A 151 -10.12 -10.26 2.07
C VAL A 151 -11.25 -9.25 1.81
N SER A 152 -12.40 -9.71 1.33
CA SER A 152 -13.58 -8.87 1.09
C SER A 152 -14.16 -8.35 2.41
N ASP A 153 -14.27 -9.21 3.42
CA ASP A 153 -14.79 -8.83 4.73
C ASP A 153 -13.85 -7.86 5.46
N ALA A 154 -12.53 -8.13 5.42
CA ALA A 154 -11.53 -7.23 5.96
C ALA A 154 -11.55 -5.86 5.25
N GLY A 155 -11.64 -5.85 3.92
CA GLY A 155 -11.76 -4.61 3.14
C GLY A 155 -13.03 -3.83 3.47
N SER A 156 -14.15 -4.51 3.68
CA SER A 156 -15.43 -3.88 4.03
C SER A 156 -15.38 -3.26 5.42
N LEU A 157 -14.84 -3.97 6.43
CA LEU A 157 -14.66 -3.44 7.77
C LEU A 157 -13.74 -2.20 7.78
N LEU A 158 -12.59 -2.26 7.11
CA LEU A 158 -11.68 -1.12 7.02
C LEU A 158 -12.34 0.08 6.33
N ALA A 159 -13.15 -0.15 5.29
CA ALA A 159 -13.91 0.89 4.60
C ALA A 159 -14.98 1.52 5.49
N GLU A 160 -15.67 0.72 6.31
CA GLU A 160 -16.63 1.21 7.31
C GLU A 160 -15.94 2.08 8.37
N MET A 161 -14.81 1.60 8.91
CA MET A 161 -14.01 2.35 9.88
C MET A 161 -13.50 3.67 9.29
N ALA A 162 -13.03 3.64 8.04
CA ALA A 162 -12.55 4.83 7.34
C ALA A 162 -13.67 5.86 7.14
N ALA A 163 -14.84 5.41 6.69
CA ALA A 163 -16.01 6.27 6.52
C ALA A 163 -16.46 6.87 7.87
N ALA A 164 -16.54 6.06 8.93
CA ALA A 164 -16.92 6.53 10.26
C ALA A 164 -15.89 7.50 10.88
N ALA A 165 -14.61 7.33 10.55
CA ALA A 165 -13.56 8.21 11.02
C ALA A 165 -13.58 9.58 10.31
N VAL A 166 -13.66 9.56 8.98
CA VAL A 166 -13.37 10.72 8.11
C VAL A 166 -14.62 11.50 7.69
N LEU A 167 -15.76 10.84 7.49
CA LEU A 167 -16.96 11.49 6.95
C LEU A 167 -17.81 12.12 8.06
N GLY A 168 -18.35 13.30 7.76
CA GLY A 168 -19.45 13.91 8.50
C GLY A 168 -20.80 13.29 8.13
N ALA A 169 -21.75 13.38 9.08
CA ALA A 169 -23.14 12.98 8.89
C ALA A 169 -23.79 13.70 7.70
#